data_AF-A0A850EQX6-F1
#
_entry.id   AF-A0A850EQX6-F1
#
_cell.length_a   1.000
_cell.length_b   1.000
_cell.length_c   1.000
_cell.angle_alpha   90.00
_cell.angle_beta   90.00
_cell.angle_gamma   90.00
#
_symmetry.space_group_name_H-M   'P 1'
#
loop_
_entity.id
_entity.type
_entity.pdbx_description
1 polymer ?
#
loop_
_entity_poly.entity_id
_entity_poly.type
_entity_poly.pdbx_seq_one_letter_code
_entity_poly.pdbx_strand_id
1 'polypeptide(L)' 'MIVKKHSLAPGSAYNTPYHVIRGSQRGPVFMIVAGIHGNETASMKAAQRIVDQLRHGSRGIQRGTLIIVGRCCPQISYL' A
#
# COMPACT_ATOMS: atom_id res chain seq x y z
N MET A 1 13.45 9.87 1.65
CA MET A 1 12.47 8.76 1.75
C MET A 1 12.09 8.34 0.34
N ILE A 2 11.96 7.05 0.06
CA ILE A 2 11.65 6.57 -1.30
C ILE A 2 10.35 5.76 -1.26
N VAL A 3 9.36 6.15 -2.07
CA VAL A 3 8.12 5.39 -2.28
C VAL A 3 8.18 4.73 -3.65
N LYS A 4 8.33 3.40 -3.70
CA LYS A 4 8.29 2.63 -4.95
C LYS A 4 6.98 1.86 -5.06
N LYS A 5 6.40 1.84 -6.27
CA LYS A 5 5.25 0.99 -6.60
C LYS A 5 5.77 -0.30 -7.24
N HIS A 6 5.19 -1.41 -6.83
CA HIS A 6 5.46 -2.75 -7.33
C HIS A 6 4.13 -3.47 -7.61
N SER A 7 4.21 -4.67 -8.16
CA SER A 7 3.05 -5.50 -8.50
C SER A 7 3.30 -6.93 -8.04
N LEU A 8 2.30 -7.53 -7.40
CA LEU A 8 2.21 -8.96 -7.15
C LEU A 8 1.46 -9.62 -8.32
N ALA A 9 1.88 -10.83 -8.70
CA ALA A 9 1.31 -11.59 -9.80
C ALA A 9 1.15 -10.78 -11.12
N PRO A 10 2.20 -10.09 -11.60
CA PRO A 10 2.12 -9.32 -12.84
C PRO A 10 1.74 -10.21 -14.02
N GLY A 11 0.88 -9.70 -14.91
CA GLY A 11 0.40 -10.45 -16.08
C GLY A 11 -0.77 -11.40 -15.80
N SER A 12 -1.25 -11.49 -14.55
CA SER A 12 -2.44 -12.28 -14.19
C SER A 12 -3.67 -11.40 -13.95
N ALA A 13 -4.85 -12.02 -13.93
CA ALA A 13 -6.10 -11.38 -13.50
C ALA A 13 -6.07 -10.90 -12.02
N TYR A 14 -5.11 -11.38 -11.24
CA TYR A 14 -4.92 -11.06 -9.82
C TYR A 14 -3.80 -10.03 -9.59
N ASN A 15 -3.35 -9.33 -10.64
CA ASN A 15 -2.32 -8.30 -10.53
C ASN A 15 -2.67 -7.29 -9.43
N THR A 16 -1.89 -7.29 -8.36
CA THR A 16 -2.16 -6.49 -7.16
C THR A 16 -1.04 -5.49 -6.94
N PRO A 17 -1.29 -4.17 -7.13
CA PRO A 17 -0.28 -3.15 -6.89
C PRO A 17 -0.03 -2.97 -5.38
N TYR A 18 1.23 -2.76 -5.04
CA TYR A 18 1.63 -2.44 -3.66
C TYR A 18 2.74 -1.40 -3.62
N HIS A 19 2.93 -0.79 -2.46
CA HIS A 19 3.93 0.25 -2.23
C HIS A 19 4.98 -0.22 -1.23
N VAL A 20 6.25 0.06 -1.53
CA VAL A 20 7.37 -0.09 -0.59
C VAL A 20 7.90 1.29 -0.27
N ILE A 21 7.79 1.68 1.00
CA ILE A 21 8.24 2.96 1.52
C ILE A 21 9.45 2.71 2.43
N ARG A 22 10.62 3.18 2.00
CA ARG A 22 11.86 3.08 2.78
C ARG A 22 12.15 4.39 3.51
N GLY A 23 12.30 4.28 4.83
CA GLY A 23 12.79 5.37 5.67
C GLY A 23 14.27 5.66 5.47
N SER A 24 14.80 6.69 6.14
CA SER A 24 16.20 7.09 6.03
C SER A 24 17.15 6.21 6.85
N GLN A 25 16.65 5.52 7.87
CA GLN A 25 17.44 4.69 8.78
C GLN A 25 16.98 3.22 8.73
N ARG A 26 17.90 2.28 8.96
CA ARG A 26 17.58 0.84 9.10
C ARG A 26 16.66 0.62 10.30
N GLY A 27 15.74 -0.33 10.18
CA GLY A 27 14.75 -0.61 11.22
C GLY A 27 13.78 -1.72 10.85
N PRO A 28 12.68 -1.86 11.61
CA PRO A 28 11.71 -2.92 11.39
C PRO A 28 11.03 -2.82 10.03
N VAL A 29 10.53 -3.95 9.56
CA VAL A 29 9.69 -4.03 8.37
C VAL A 29 8.26 -4.28 8.83
N PHE A 30 7.34 -3.42 8.40
CA PHE A 30 5.92 -3.55 8.70
C PHE A 30 5.12 -3.62 7.40
N MET A 31 4.03 -4.39 7.42
CA MET A 31 3.13 -4.53 6.27
C MET A 31 1.70 -4.21 6.68
N ILE A 32 1.06 -3.32 5.92
CA ILE A 32 -0.37 -3.05 5.96
C ILE A 32 -1.02 -3.77 4.78
N VAL A 33 -2.04 -4.57 5.08
CA VAL A 33 -2.85 -5.26 4.09
C VAL A 33 -4.30 -4.80 4.27
N ALA A 34 -4.94 -4.37 3.17
CA ALA A 34 -6.31 -3.85 3.18
C ALA A 34 -7.11 -4.37 1.98
N GLY A 35 -8.43 -4.35 2.11
CA GLY A 35 -9.34 -4.86 1.07
C GLY A 35 -9.20 -6.36 0.86
N ILE A 36 -9.16 -7.14 1.96
CA ILE A 36 -9.24 -8.61 1.88
C ILE A 36 -10.63 -9.01 1.37
N HIS A 37 -11.69 -8.40 1.91
CA HIS A 37 -13.01 -8.43 1.31
C HIS A 37 -13.21 -7.18 0.45
N GLY A 38 -13.73 -7.36 -0.77
CA GLY A 38 -13.87 -6.27 -1.73
C GLY A 38 -14.82 -5.15 -1.26
N ASN A 39 -15.82 -5.46 -0.43
CA ASN A 39 -16.84 -4.51 0.08
C ASN A 39 -16.39 -3.69 1.28
N GLU A 40 -15.24 -3.99 1.87
CA GLU A 40 -14.71 -3.30 3.04
C GLU A 40 -13.88 -2.07 2.63
N THR A 41 -14.54 -1.09 2.01
CA THR A 41 -13.86 0.02 1.31
C THR A 41 -13.13 1.01 2.22
N ALA A 42 -13.49 1.09 3.51
CA ALA A 42 -12.88 2.04 4.43
C ALA A 42 -11.38 1.80 4.61
N SER A 43 -10.97 0.53 4.77
CA SER A 43 -9.56 0.16 4.93
C SER A 43 -8.74 0.46 3.67
N MET A 44 -9.33 0.23 2.50
CA MET A 44 -8.70 0.53 1.21
C MET A 44 -8.46 2.04 1.03
N LYS A 45 -9.45 2.86 1.37
CA LYS A 45 -9.35 4.33 1.34
C LYS A 45 -8.31 4.84 2.33
N ALA A 46 -8.25 4.26 3.53
CA ALA A 46 -7.25 4.61 4.54
C ALA A 46 -5.83 4.27 4.07
N ALA A 47 -5.62 3.07 3.52
CA ALA A 47 -4.33 2.65 2.97
C ALA A 47 -3.86 3.57 1.84
N GLN A 48 -4.77 3.93 0.91
CA GLN A 48 -4.47 4.89 -0.15
C GLN A 48 -4.08 6.26 0.40
N ARG A 49 -4.83 6.78 1.38
CA ARG A 49 -4.53 8.08 2.01
C ARG A 49 -3.15 8.10 2.66
N ILE A 50 -2.72 7.01 3.30
CA ILE A 50 -1.37 6.89 3.87
C ILE A 50 -0.31 6.98 2.76
N VAL A 51 -0.49 6.25 1.66
CA VAL A 51 0.42 6.29 0.50
C VAL A 51 0.53 7.71 -0.06
N ASP A 52 -0.59 8.40 -0.23
CA ASP A 52 -0.62 9.76 -0.79
C ASP A 52 0.11 10.74 0.14
N GLN A 53 -0.16 10.69 1.45
CA GLN A 53 0.53 11.54 2.42
C GLN A 53 2.05 11.32 2.43
N LEU A 54 2.49 10.07 2.30
CA LEU A 54 3.92 9.73 2.20
C LEU A 54 4.53 10.20 0.87
N ARG A 55 3.79 10.13 -0.25
CA ARG A 55 4.27 10.61 -1.56
C ARG A 55 4.38 12.12 -1.64
N HIS A 56 3.39 12.82 -1.08
CA HIS A 56 3.35 14.28 -1.07
C HIS A 56 4.23 14.90 0.03
N GLY A 57 4.86 14.09 0.88
CA GLY A 57 5.75 14.55 1.94
C GLY A 57 5.03 15.20 3.13
N SER A 58 3.69 15.11 3.22
CA SER A 58 2.94 15.56 4.40
C SER A 58 3.10 14.61 5.60
N ARG A 59 3.63 13.41 5.37
CA ARG A 59 4.11 12.47 6.39
C ARG A 59 5.42 11.83 5.93
N GLY A 60 6.19 11.29 6.88
CA GLY A 60 7.45 10.61 6.59
C GLY A 60 7.70 9.42 7.51
N ILE A 61 8.46 8.44 7.01
CA ILE A 61 8.98 7.32 7.81
C ILE A 61 10.47 7.56 8.03
N GLN A 62 10.88 7.67 9.29
CA GLN A 62 12.29 7.87 9.63
C GLN A 62 13.07 6.56 9.63
N ARG A 63 12.51 5.50 10.24
CA ARG A 63 13.22 4.25 10.50
C ARG A 63 12.44 3.04 9.98
N GLY A 64 13.11 2.16 9.23
CA GLY A 64 12.53 0.91 8.74
C GLY A 64 11.87 1.01 7.37
N THR A 65 11.05 0.00 7.05
CA THR A 65 10.33 -0.11 5.78
C THR A 65 8.85 -0.38 6.04
N LEU A 66 7.97 0.36 5.36
CA LEU A 66 6.54 0.10 5.34
C LEU A 66 6.15 -0.45 3.97
N ILE A 67 5.43 -1.56 3.97
CA ILE A 67 4.85 -2.17 2.78
C ILE A 67 3.33 -1.98 2.87
N ILE A 68 2.70 -1.49 1.80
CA ILE A 68 1.24 -1.28 1.76
C ILE A 68 0.66 -2.00 0.56
N VAL A 69 -0.18 -3.00 0.82
CA VAL A 69 -1.02 -3.69 -0.16
C VAL A 69 -2.46 -3.23 0.09
N GLY A 70 -2.89 -2.20 -0.65
CA GLY A 70 -4.12 -1.45 -0.31
C GLY A 70 -5.43 -2.03 -0.84
N ARG A 71 -5.37 -2.90 -1.86
CA ARG A 71 -6.54 -3.56 -2.46
C ARG A 71 -6.16 -4.98 -2.87
N CYS A 72 -6.30 -5.94 -1.96
CA CYS A 72 -5.97 -7.35 -2.25
C CYS A 72 -7.04 -8.05 -3.09
N CYS A 73 -8.30 -7.72 -2.88
CA CYS A 73 -9.43 -8.30 -3.59
C CYS A 73 -10.07 -7.22 -4.49
N PRO A 74 -9.78 -7.24 -5.81
CA PRO A 74 -10.37 -6.28 -6.74
C PRO A 74 -11.84 -6.59 -7.08
N GLN A 75 -12.46 -7.63 -6.51
CA GLN A 75 -13.82 -8.08 -6.83
C GLN A 75 -14.95 -7.19 -6.31
N ILE A 76 -14.76 -5.87 -6.30
CA ILE A 76 -15.88 -4.93 -6.45
C ILE A 76 -15.79 -4.26 -7.80
N SER A 77 -16.48 -4.90 -8.72
CA SER A 77 -17.16 -4.26 -9.84
C SER A 77 -18.27 -3.36 -9.26
N TYR A 78 -18.22 -2.07 -9.54
CA TYR A 78 -19.31 -1.09 -9.40
C TYR A 78 -19.84 -0.77 -7.99
N LEU A 79 -19.24 0.24 -7.36
CA LEU A 79 -19.96 1.40 -6.81
C LEU A 79 -19.22 2.67 -7.21
#